data_AF-A0A4Q5Z2U0-F1
#
_entry.id   AF-A0A4Q5Z2U0-F1
#
_cell.length_a   1.000
_cell.length_b   1.000
_cell.length_c   1.000
_cell.angle_alpha   90.00
_cell.angle_beta   90.00
_cell.angle_gamma   90.00
#
_symmetry.space_group_name_H-M   'P 1'
#
loop_
_entity.id
_entity.type
_entity.pdbx_description
1 polymer ?
#
loop_
_entity_poly.entity_id
_entity_poly.type
_entity_poly.pdbx_seq_one_letter_code
_entity_poly.pdbx_strand_id
1 'polypeptide(L)'
;MTPAAQARMSTVYVDGLGRPIQTVVRGGSFAIGDGLRDLVAIADYNSFGQSQYNYLPFVASGTDATNGSFKFDPFQQQSNFMQSQFAQQGETFFYGESEFEETPQGRVLKVMAPGNSWVGSGRGVAVDNLFNTVLDDVHY
;
A
#
# COMPACT_ATOMS: atom_id res chain seq x y z
N MET A 1 9.27 -33.25 8.04
CA MET A 1 9.13 -32.25 6.95
C MET A 1 7.87 -31.45 7.20
N THR A 2 7.93 -30.13 7.28
CA THR A 2 6.77 -29.29 7.62
C THR A 2 5.91 -29.01 6.37
N PRO A 3 4.57 -28.91 6.50
CA PRO A 3 3.66 -28.74 5.35
C PRO A 3 3.94 -27.53 4.46
N ALA A 4 4.60 -26.49 4.98
CA ALA A 4 5.04 -25.34 4.21
C ALA A 4 6.06 -25.69 3.10
N ALA A 5 6.73 -26.84 3.18
CA ALA A 5 7.63 -27.33 2.15
C ALA A 5 6.90 -27.96 0.94
N GLN A 6 5.58 -28.24 1.04
CA GLN A 6 4.83 -28.96 -0.01
C GLN A 6 3.83 -28.09 -0.78
N ALA A 7 3.40 -26.94 -0.24
CA ALA A 7 2.49 -26.03 -0.93
C ALA A 7 2.73 -24.57 -0.52
N ARG A 8 2.67 -23.66 -1.49
CA ARG A 8 2.62 -22.22 -1.23
C ARG A 8 1.21 -21.84 -0.79
N MET A 9 1.10 -21.08 0.29
CA MET A 9 -0.19 -20.59 0.82
C MET A 9 -0.25 -19.07 0.72
N SER A 10 -1.35 -18.56 0.19
CA SER A 10 -1.69 -17.15 0.20
C SER A 10 -3.09 -17.00 0.79
N THR A 11 -3.23 -16.12 1.78
CA THR A 11 -4.49 -15.84 2.45
C THR A 11 -4.85 -14.37 2.22
N VAL A 12 -6.07 -14.12 1.75
CA VAL A 12 -6.62 -12.77 1.60
C VAL A 12 -7.66 -12.55 2.70
N TYR A 13 -7.43 -11.54 3.52
CA TYR A 13 -8.36 -11.06 4.53
C TYR A 13 -9.14 -9.88 3.96
N VAL A 14 -10.45 -9.91 4.14
CA VAL A 14 -11.37 -8.90 3.61
C VAL A 14 -12.15 -8.23 4.73
N ASP A 15 -12.62 -7.01 4.49
CA ASP A 15 -13.56 -6.34 5.36
C ASP A 15 -15.00 -6.85 5.16
N GLY A 16 -15.97 -6.24 5.86
CA GLY A 16 -17.40 -6.61 5.77
C GLY A 16 -18.04 -6.38 4.41
N LEU A 17 -17.37 -5.65 3.50
CA LEU A 17 -17.82 -5.42 2.12
C LEU A 17 -17.08 -6.33 1.12
N GLY A 18 -16.21 -7.22 1.59
CA GLY A 18 -15.43 -8.12 0.75
C GLY A 18 -14.19 -7.48 0.11
N ARG A 19 -13.78 -6.28 0.54
CA ARG A 19 -12.59 -5.61 0.01
C ARG A 19 -11.33 -6.15 0.69
N PRO A 20 -10.26 -6.51 -0.04
CA PRO A 20 -9.02 -7.01 0.57
C PRO A 20 -8.32 -5.96 1.44
N ILE A 21 -8.20 -6.22 2.74
CA ILE A 21 -7.47 -5.34 3.68
C ILE A 21 -6.05 -5.84 3.97
N GLN A 22 -5.81 -7.15 3.79
CA GLN A 22 -4.49 -7.74 3.96
C GLN A 22 -4.34 -9.00 3.13
N THR A 23 -3.23 -9.13 2.41
CA THR A 23 -2.82 -10.38 1.76
C THR A 23 -1.54 -10.88 2.41
N VAL A 24 -1.56 -12.13 2.88
CA VAL A 24 -0.43 -12.78 3.54
C VAL A 24 0.02 -13.97 2.69
N VAL A 25 1.25 -13.91 2.17
CA VAL A 25 1.92 -15.05 1.52
C VAL A 25 2.82 -15.70 2.55
N ARG A 26 2.43 -16.90 3.01
CA ARG A 26 3.15 -17.60 4.08
C ARG A 26 4.54 -18.00 3.62
N GLY A 27 5.58 -17.58 4.34
CA GLY A 27 6.97 -17.84 3.95
C GLY A 27 7.33 -17.28 2.57
N GLY A 28 6.65 -16.21 2.13
CA GLY A 28 6.83 -15.59 0.82
C GLY A 28 8.03 -14.63 0.71
N SER A 29 8.68 -14.28 1.82
CA SER A 29 9.87 -13.41 1.80
C SER A 29 11.08 -14.13 1.22
N PHE A 30 12.11 -13.37 0.85
CA PHE A 30 13.45 -13.94 0.71
C PHE A 30 13.91 -14.48 2.08
N ALA A 31 14.80 -15.48 2.11
CA ALA A 31 15.32 -15.99 3.37
C ALA A 31 16.22 -14.93 4.03
N ILE A 32 15.84 -14.46 5.22
CA ILE A 32 16.61 -13.49 6.01
C ILE A 32 16.94 -14.14 7.35
N GLY A 33 18.21 -14.51 7.56
CA GLY A 33 18.64 -15.20 8.79
C GLY A 33 17.93 -16.54 8.98
N ASP A 34 17.04 -16.60 9.99
CA ASP A 34 16.40 -17.81 10.52
C ASP A 34 15.32 -18.46 9.61
N GLY A 35 15.23 -18.05 8.35
CA GLY A 35 14.38 -18.70 7.33
C GLY A 35 13.45 -17.75 6.60
N LEU A 36 12.40 -18.34 6.01
CA LEU A 36 11.37 -17.60 5.26
C LEU A 36 10.34 -17.03 6.23
N ARG A 37 9.97 -15.77 6.01
CA ARG A 37 8.92 -15.05 6.74
C ARG A 37 7.75 -14.73 5.81
N ASP A 38 6.63 -14.36 6.40
CA ASP A 38 5.43 -14.00 5.66
C ASP A 38 5.67 -12.68 4.91
N LEU A 39 5.28 -12.65 3.63
CA LEU A 39 5.22 -11.43 2.84
C LEU A 39 3.80 -10.88 2.91
N VAL A 40 3.67 -9.64 3.36
CA VAL A 40 2.38 -9.02 3.67
C VAL A 40 2.18 -7.80 2.80
N ALA A 41 1.02 -7.72 2.14
CA ALA A 41 0.52 -6.51 1.50
C ALA A 41 -0.72 -6.03 2.25
N ILE A 42 -0.85 -4.73 2.43
CA ILE A 42 -1.98 -4.09 3.10
C ILE A 42 -2.65 -3.08 2.20
N ALA A 43 -3.94 -2.92 2.41
CA ALA A 43 -4.72 -1.83 1.85
C ALA A 43 -5.58 -1.23 2.96
N ASP A 44 -5.75 0.08 2.89
CA ASP A 44 -6.73 0.82 3.66
C ASP A 44 -7.73 1.46 2.72
N TYR A 45 -8.97 1.62 3.18
CA TYR A 45 -10.06 2.18 2.41
C TYR A 45 -10.80 3.23 3.22
N ASN A 46 -11.03 4.38 2.61
CA ASN A 46 -11.89 5.41 3.19
C ASN A 46 -13.38 4.96 3.19
N SER A 47 -14.27 5.81 3.71
CA SER A 47 -15.71 5.58 3.74
C SER A 47 -16.35 5.37 2.36
N PHE A 48 -15.72 5.89 1.30
CA PHE A 48 -16.15 5.73 -0.09
C PHE A 48 -15.54 4.49 -0.78
N GLY A 49 -14.69 3.75 -0.08
CA GLY A 49 -14.03 2.54 -0.58
C GLY A 49 -12.83 2.78 -1.48
N GLN A 50 -12.25 3.95 -1.40
CA GLN A 50 -11.06 4.33 -2.13
C GLN A 50 -9.82 4.13 -1.27
N SER A 51 -8.74 3.69 -1.89
CA SER A 51 -7.45 3.55 -1.22
C SER A 51 -6.63 4.82 -1.44
N GLN A 52 -6.57 5.67 -0.42
CA GLN A 52 -5.76 6.90 -0.44
C GLN A 52 -4.27 6.60 -0.35
N TYR A 53 -3.89 5.60 0.45
CA TYR A 53 -2.50 5.25 0.70
C TYR A 53 -2.15 3.89 0.09
N ASN A 54 -1.18 3.90 -0.83
CA ASN A 54 -0.65 2.73 -1.50
C ASN A 54 0.64 2.29 -0.79
N TYR A 55 0.52 1.31 0.10
CA TYR A 55 1.66 0.78 0.85
C TYR A 55 2.45 -0.25 0.03
N LEU A 56 3.77 -0.19 0.17
CA LEU A 56 4.64 -1.25 -0.35
C LEU A 56 4.53 -2.52 0.52
N PRO A 57 4.57 -3.72 -0.09
CA PRO A 57 4.63 -4.97 0.66
C PRO A 57 5.84 -5.01 1.61
N PHE A 58 5.67 -5.69 2.74
CA PHE A 58 6.70 -5.80 3.77
C PHE A 58 6.85 -7.25 4.27
N VAL A 59 8.00 -7.52 4.89
CA VAL A 59 8.25 -8.79 5.54
C VAL A 59 7.75 -8.73 6.97
N ALA A 60 6.90 -9.68 7.37
CA ALA A 60 6.34 -9.73 8.71
C ALA A 60 7.43 -9.90 9.79
N SER A 61 7.18 -9.33 10.95
CA SER A 61 8.03 -9.39 12.14
C SER A 61 7.23 -9.87 13.35
N GLY A 62 7.90 -10.11 14.49
CA GLY A 62 7.24 -10.62 15.69
C GLY A 62 6.98 -12.13 15.67
N THR A 63 6.10 -12.58 16.55
CA THR A 63 5.83 -14.00 16.84
C THR A 63 4.97 -14.68 15.78
N ASP A 64 4.19 -13.92 15.02
CA ASP A 64 3.35 -14.39 13.94
C ASP A 64 4.02 -14.27 12.57
N ALA A 65 5.31 -13.95 12.50
CA ALA A 65 6.03 -13.68 11.25
C ALA A 65 6.11 -14.84 10.23
N THR A 66 5.66 -16.05 10.56
CA THR A 66 5.84 -17.26 9.73
C THR A 66 4.60 -18.17 9.64
N ASN A 67 3.49 -17.77 10.27
CA ASN A 67 2.32 -18.63 10.45
C ASN A 67 1.29 -18.48 9.33
N GLY A 68 1.40 -17.46 8.47
CA GLY A 68 0.43 -17.15 7.42
C GLY A 68 -0.88 -16.51 7.91
N SER A 69 -0.95 -16.16 9.20
CA SER A 69 -2.11 -15.53 9.82
C SER A 69 -2.14 -14.02 9.60
N PHE A 70 -3.32 -13.43 9.81
CA PHE A 70 -3.52 -11.99 9.85
C PHE A 70 -2.57 -11.30 10.84
N LYS A 71 -1.91 -10.24 10.39
CA LYS A 71 -1.08 -9.35 11.23
C LYS A 71 -1.97 -8.25 11.78
N PHE A 72 -2.01 -8.10 13.10
CA PHE A 72 -2.89 -7.14 13.79
C PHE A 72 -2.36 -5.70 13.78
N ASP A 73 -1.06 -5.52 13.64
CA ASP A 73 -0.35 -4.24 13.64
C ASP A 73 0.38 -3.96 12.30
N PRO A 74 -0.24 -4.23 11.13
CA PRO A 74 0.50 -4.35 9.89
C PRO A 74 1.07 -3.01 9.40
N PHE A 75 0.41 -1.88 9.70
CA PHE A 75 0.92 -0.55 9.37
C PHE A 75 2.18 -0.20 10.17
N GLN A 76 2.23 -0.59 11.44
CA GLN A 76 3.42 -0.40 12.27
C GLN A 76 4.55 -1.30 11.80
N GLN A 77 4.27 -2.58 11.51
CA GLN A 77 5.26 -3.49 10.94
C GLN A 77 5.78 -2.99 9.58
N GLN A 78 4.90 -2.48 8.70
CA GLN A 78 5.27 -1.91 7.41
C GLN A 78 6.19 -0.70 7.57
N SER A 79 5.82 0.24 8.44
CA SER A 79 6.64 1.43 8.70
C SER A 79 8.02 1.06 9.25
N ASN A 80 8.08 0.15 10.23
CA ASN A 80 9.35 -0.31 10.79
C ASN A 80 10.22 -1.03 9.75
N PHE A 81 9.61 -1.89 8.93
CA PHE A 81 10.32 -2.59 7.87
C PHE A 81 10.88 -1.59 6.86
N MET A 82 10.09 -0.64 6.36
CA MET A 82 10.54 0.37 5.41
C MET A 82 11.63 1.29 5.99
N GLN A 83 11.48 1.73 7.25
CA GLN A 83 12.54 2.49 7.94
C GLN A 83 13.84 1.71 7.99
N SER A 84 13.80 0.40 8.27
CA SER A 84 15.03 -0.42 8.29
C SER A 84 15.73 -0.49 6.94
N GLN A 85 14.99 -0.33 5.82
CA GLN A 85 15.54 -0.39 4.46
C GLN A 85 16.02 0.97 3.93
N PHE A 86 15.32 2.05 4.31
CA PHE A 86 15.42 3.34 3.63
C PHE A 86 15.78 4.53 4.54
N ALA A 87 15.81 4.36 5.87
CA ALA A 87 16.10 5.48 6.78
C ALA A 87 17.53 6.01 6.65
N GLN A 88 18.52 5.17 6.27
CA GLN A 88 19.89 5.62 6.06
C GLN A 88 20.03 6.56 4.85
N GLN A 89 19.07 6.49 3.92
CA GLN A 89 18.93 7.37 2.76
C GLN A 89 18.14 8.65 3.10
N GLY A 90 17.67 8.79 4.35
CA GLY A 90 16.89 9.92 4.83
C GLY A 90 15.40 9.87 4.48
N GLU A 91 14.90 8.77 3.92
CA GLU A 91 13.48 8.63 3.57
C GLU A 91 12.58 8.53 4.81
N THR A 92 11.46 9.25 4.80
CA THR A 92 10.46 9.24 5.89
C THR A 92 9.04 8.94 5.40
N PHE A 93 8.81 8.90 4.09
CA PHE A 93 7.52 8.57 3.48
C PHE A 93 7.60 7.27 2.68
N PHE A 94 6.91 6.22 3.12
CA PHE A 94 7.03 4.85 2.56
C PHE A 94 5.76 4.31 1.88
N TYR A 95 4.90 5.22 1.44
CA TYR A 95 3.64 4.93 0.77
C TYR A 95 3.47 5.90 -0.39
N GLY A 96 2.77 5.47 -1.45
CA GLY A 96 2.22 6.37 -2.45
C GLY A 96 0.89 6.93 -1.97
N GLU A 97 0.50 8.08 -2.47
CA GLU A 97 -0.75 8.74 -2.10
C GLU A 97 -1.55 9.16 -3.33
N SER A 98 -2.84 8.88 -3.30
CA SER A 98 -3.80 9.39 -4.28
C SER A 98 -4.73 10.38 -3.61
N GLU A 99 -4.72 11.63 -4.07
CA GLU A 99 -5.67 12.65 -3.63
C GLU A 99 -6.95 12.53 -4.45
N PHE A 100 -8.09 12.62 -3.78
CA PHE A 100 -9.41 12.51 -4.39
C PHE A 100 -10.20 13.80 -4.22
N GLU A 101 -11.07 14.07 -5.18
CA GLU A 101 -12.08 15.11 -5.05
C GLU A 101 -13.05 14.76 -3.91
N GLU A 102 -13.42 15.75 -3.07
CA GLU A 102 -14.36 15.58 -1.95
C GLU A 102 -15.82 15.43 -2.40
N THR A 103 -16.06 14.69 -3.48
CA THR A 103 -17.39 14.37 -4.00
C THR A 103 -17.68 12.88 -3.83
N PRO A 104 -18.96 12.45 -3.81
CA PRO A 104 -19.29 11.03 -3.76
C PRO A 104 -18.71 10.20 -4.91
N GLN A 105 -18.40 10.84 -6.04
CA GLN A 105 -17.77 10.18 -7.19
C GLN A 105 -16.25 10.04 -7.02
N GLY A 106 -15.63 10.90 -6.20
CA GLY A 106 -14.24 10.77 -5.75
C GLY A 106 -13.25 10.57 -6.90
N ARG A 107 -13.20 11.51 -7.83
CA ARG A 107 -12.22 11.45 -8.94
C ARG A 107 -10.81 11.64 -8.41
N VAL A 108 -9.84 10.96 -9.02
CA VAL A 108 -8.42 11.15 -8.68
C VAL A 108 -7.99 12.54 -9.17
N LEU A 109 -7.57 13.40 -8.24
CA LEU A 109 -7.01 14.71 -8.54
C LEU A 109 -5.50 14.64 -8.73
N LYS A 110 -4.83 13.75 -7.98
CA LYS A 110 -3.37 13.65 -7.99
C LYS A 110 -2.89 12.29 -7.53
N VAL A 111 -1.83 11.79 -8.14
CA VAL A 111 -1.14 10.56 -7.74
C VAL A 111 0.33 10.85 -7.46
N MET A 112 0.81 10.43 -6.30
CA MET A 112 2.18 10.63 -5.83
C MET A 112 2.82 9.27 -5.54
N ALA A 113 4.05 9.09 -6.03
CA ALA A 113 4.85 7.90 -5.72
C ALA A 113 5.39 7.94 -4.26
N PRO A 114 5.84 6.83 -3.68
CA PRO A 114 6.47 6.84 -2.36
C PRO A 114 7.76 7.66 -2.31
N GLY A 115 8.04 8.27 -1.15
CA GLY A 115 9.31 8.94 -0.84
C GLY A 115 9.19 10.44 -0.59
N ASN A 116 10.24 11.01 0.01
CA ASN A 116 10.34 12.43 0.36
C ASN A 116 10.24 13.35 -0.86
N SER A 117 10.77 12.90 -2.00
CA SER A 117 10.76 13.67 -3.25
C SER A 117 9.37 13.75 -3.90
N TRP A 118 8.46 12.87 -3.50
CA TRP A 118 7.12 12.73 -4.07
C TRP A 118 6.08 13.13 -3.03
N VAL A 119 5.51 12.19 -2.27
CA VAL A 119 4.55 12.49 -1.18
C VAL A 119 5.11 13.55 -0.23
N GLY A 120 6.36 13.40 0.24
CA GLY A 120 6.93 14.33 1.22
C GLY A 120 7.11 15.77 0.72
N SER A 121 7.11 15.98 -0.61
CA SER A 121 7.20 17.28 -1.26
C SER A 121 5.92 17.68 -1.99
N GLY A 122 4.84 16.90 -1.86
CA GLY A 122 3.60 17.10 -2.59
C GLY A 122 3.78 17.07 -4.12
N ARG A 123 4.72 16.28 -4.65
CA ARG A 123 4.97 16.17 -6.10
C ARG A 123 4.33 14.90 -6.64
N GLY A 124 3.58 15.04 -7.73
CA GLY A 124 2.87 13.94 -8.36
C GLY A 124 2.29 14.34 -9.71
N VAL A 125 1.56 13.40 -10.32
CA VAL A 125 0.81 13.64 -11.54
C VAL A 125 -0.58 14.12 -11.16
N ALA A 126 -0.93 15.34 -11.54
CA ALA A 126 -2.24 15.94 -11.30
C ALA A 126 -3.12 15.85 -12.55
N VAL A 127 -4.44 15.77 -12.34
CA VAL A 127 -5.45 15.76 -13.40
C VAL A 127 -6.41 16.92 -13.15
N ASP A 128 -6.40 17.90 -14.05
CA ASP A 128 -7.35 19.00 -14.02
C ASP A 128 -8.56 18.66 -14.89
N ASN A 129 -9.76 18.77 -14.32
CA ASN A 129 -11.02 18.60 -15.02
C ASN A 129 -11.63 19.97 -15.29
N LEU A 130 -11.32 20.55 -16.46
CA LEU A 130 -11.79 21.86 -16.86
C LEU A 130 -13.02 21.75 -17.77
N PHE A 131 -13.93 22.72 -17.63
CA PHE A 131 -15.04 22.90 -18.57
C PHE A 131 -14.66 23.93 -19.63
N ASN A 132 -15.20 23.78 -20.83
CA ASN A 132 -15.03 24.77 -21.88
C ASN A 132 -15.59 26.12 -21.43
N THR A 133 -14.79 27.16 -21.51
CA THR A 133 -15.22 28.53 -21.22
C THR A 133 -15.57 29.26 -22.52
N VAL A 134 -16.27 30.39 -22.43
CA VAL A 134 -16.53 31.26 -23.60
C VAL A 134 -15.25 31.85 -24.20
N LEU A 135 -14.11 31.72 -23.53
CA LEU A 135 -12.80 32.13 -24.02
C LEU A 135 -12.08 31.01 -24.78
N ASP A 136 -12.54 29.77 -24.66
CA ASP A 136 -11.94 28.63 -25.34
C ASP A 136 -12.54 28.50 -26.75
N ASP A 137 -11.71 28.76 -27.75
CA ASP A 137 -12.09 28.77 -29.17
C ASP A 137 -12.17 27.35 -29.74
N VAL A 138 -13.23 26.63 -29.38
CA VAL A 138 -13.48 25.25 -29.84
C VAL A 138 -14.32 25.29 -31.12
N HIS A 139 -13.68 25.03 -32.26
CA HIS A 139 -14.35 24.85 -33.56
C HIS A 139 -14.55 23.37 -33.88
N TYR A 140 -15.64 23.06 -34.58
CA TYR A 140 -16.06 21.72 -34.98
C TYR A 140 -15.35 21.21 -36.26
#